data_AF-A0A9P0AQR6-F1
#
_entry.id   AF-A0A9P0AQR6-F1
#
_cell.length_a   1.000
_cell.length_b   1.000
_cell.length_c   1.000
_cell.angle_alpha   90.00
_cell.angle_beta   90.00
_cell.angle_gamma   90.00
#
_symmetry.space_group_name_H-M   'P 1'
#
loop_
_entity.id
_entity.type
_entity.pdbx_description
1 polymer ?
#
loop_
_entity_poly.entity_id
_entity_poly.type
_entity_poly.pdbx_seq_one_letter_code
_entity_poly.pdbx_strand_id
1 'polypeptide(L)'
;MSRVVTETATESKLKNKEKDIKEATNSKNLDEVLEKVKKVDNTCSFTKCKTCTNDFAIDCKFCSGRFCTSHALPEIHGCGEAVQREEKRKFLHPEPKLTKDKHEKAQTKLNIKLKQMQLERKAKQGGKGKK
;
A
#
# COMPACT_ATOMS: atom_id res chain seq x y z
N MET A 1 -13.34 13.81 31.77
CA MET A 1 -11.87 13.89 31.62
C MET A 1 -11.58 14.21 30.17
N SER A 2 -11.40 15.50 29.90
CA SER A 2 -11.30 16.09 28.56
C SER A 2 -10.00 15.68 27.87
N ARG A 3 -10.10 15.09 26.68
CA ARG A 3 -8.94 14.71 25.86
C ARG A 3 -8.56 15.90 24.98
N VAL A 4 -7.40 16.46 25.26
CA VAL A 4 -6.78 17.55 24.51
C VAL A 4 -6.22 16.95 23.22
N VAL A 5 -6.90 17.17 22.09
CA VAL A 5 -6.40 16.81 20.76
C VAL A 5 -5.42 17.91 20.35
N THR A 6 -4.14 17.58 20.22
CA THR A 6 -3.10 18.52 19.80
C THR A 6 -3.19 18.76 18.29
N GLU A 7 -3.99 19.75 17.91
CA GLU A 7 -4.14 20.31 16.56
C GLU A 7 -3.11 21.43 16.31
N THR A 8 -1.82 21.17 16.05
CA THR A 8 -0.89 22.31 15.77
C THR A 8 0.29 22.06 14.81
N ALA A 9 0.28 21.05 13.92
CA ALA A 9 1.43 20.85 13.01
C ALA A 9 1.13 20.41 11.57
N THR A 10 -0.13 20.36 11.14
CA THR A 10 -0.53 19.85 9.82
C THR A 10 -0.57 20.92 8.73
N GLU A 11 -0.86 22.18 9.06
CA GLU A 11 -1.14 23.22 8.05
C GLU A 11 0.11 23.90 7.47
N SER A 12 1.18 24.03 8.26
CA SER A 12 2.33 24.88 7.90
C SER A 12 3.25 24.29 6.82
N LYS A 13 3.31 22.95 6.71
CA LYS A 13 4.19 22.26 5.75
C LYS A 13 3.49 21.84 4.45
N LEU A 14 2.18 21.62 4.47
CA LEU A 14 1.37 21.54 3.24
C LEU A 14 1.55 22.83 2.44
N LYS A 15 1.49 24.00 3.11
CA LYS A 15 1.75 25.29 2.48
C LYS A 15 3.18 25.45 1.94
N ASN A 16 4.21 24.84 2.53
CA ASN A 16 5.59 24.93 2.02
C ASN A 16 5.88 23.96 0.87
N LYS A 17 5.42 22.70 0.96
CA LYS A 17 5.51 21.75 -0.16
C LYS A 17 4.68 22.23 -1.37
N GLU A 18 3.51 22.81 -1.13
CA GLU A 18 2.66 23.37 -2.17
C GLU A 18 3.28 24.64 -2.80
N LYS A 19 4.02 25.44 -2.03
CA LYS A 19 4.81 26.57 -2.57
C LYS A 19 5.98 26.11 -3.42
N ASP A 20 6.76 25.13 -2.98
CA ASP A 20 7.87 24.54 -3.75
C ASP A 20 7.36 23.91 -5.08
N ILE A 21 6.21 23.24 -5.05
CA ILE A 21 5.60 22.66 -6.25
C ILE A 21 5.04 23.75 -7.17
N LYS A 22 4.38 24.79 -6.63
CA LYS A 22 3.88 25.94 -7.41
C LYS A 22 4.99 26.75 -8.07
N GLU A 23 6.12 26.93 -7.38
CA GLU A 23 7.30 27.61 -7.92
C GLU A 23 8.01 26.75 -8.98
N ALA A 24 8.05 25.43 -8.81
CA ALA A 24 8.53 24.50 -9.84
C ALA A 24 7.64 24.49 -11.09
N THR A 25 6.32 24.57 -10.98
CA THR A 25 5.43 24.62 -12.15
C THR A 25 5.56 25.91 -12.97
N ASN A 26 6.17 26.96 -12.41
CA ASN A 26 6.40 28.23 -13.12
C ASN A 26 7.70 28.22 -13.96
N SER A 27 8.65 27.33 -13.62
CA SER A 27 9.84 27.08 -14.45
C SER A 27 9.48 26.28 -15.71
N LYS A 28 9.77 26.82 -16.89
CA LYS A 28 9.49 26.21 -18.21
C LYS A 28 10.44 25.05 -18.57
N ASN A 29 11.38 24.71 -17.69
CA ASN A 29 12.36 23.65 -17.86
C ASN A 29 11.87 22.38 -17.16
N LEU A 30 11.51 21.36 -17.94
CA LEU A 30 11.00 20.08 -17.43
C LEU A 30 12.00 19.39 -16.48
N ASP A 31 13.30 19.47 -16.78
CA ASP A 31 14.34 18.83 -15.98
C ASP A 31 14.41 19.38 -14.55
N GLU A 32 14.29 20.69 -14.38
CA GLU A 32 14.27 21.33 -13.05
C GLU A 32 13.07 20.88 -12.21
N VAL A 33 11.91 20.67 -12.86
CA VAL A 33 10.71 20.16 -12.20
C VAL A 33 10.93 18.71 -11.76
N LEU A 34 11.47 17.86 -12.64
CA LEU A 34 11.77 16.47 -12.32
C LEU A 34 12.76 16.35 -11.14
N GLU A 35 13.78 17.19 -11.07
CA GLU A 35 14.73 17.19 -9.96
C GLU A 35 14.08 17.59 -8.63
N LYS A 36 13.20 18.61 -8.64
CA LYS A 36 12.48 19.04 -7.44
C LYS A 36 11.50 17.97 -6.95
N VAL A 37 10.78 17.31 -7.85
CA VAL A 37 9.88 16.19 -7.51
C VAL A 37 10.66 15.04 -6.87
N LYS A 38 11.79 14.63 -7.48
CA LYS A 38 12.68 13.60 -6.91
C LYS A 38 13.13 13.94 -5.49
N LYS A 39 13.46 15.21 -5.20
CA LYS A 39 13.85 15.64 -3.85
C LYS A 39 12.71 15.52 -2.85
N VAL A 40 11.49 15.85 -3.25
CA VAL A 40 10.30 15.71 -2.39
C VAL A 40 10.00 14.23 -2.09
N ASP A 41 10.11 13.36 -3.09
CA ASP A 41 9.88 11.92 -2.95
C ASP A 41 10.95 11.24 -2.11
N ASN A 42 12.20 11.70 -2.19
CA ASN A 42 13.33 11.16 -1.44
C ASN A 42 13.46 11.72 -0.03
N THR A 43 12.48 12.50 0.45
CA THR A 43 12.48 13.06 1.80
C THR A 43 11.38 12.45 2.66
N CYS A 44 11.70 12.16 3.93
CA CYS A 44 10.71 11.67 4.89
C CYS A 44 9.45 12.56 4.93
N SER A 45 8.29 11.91 4.86
CA SER A 45 6.98 12.58 4.85
C SER A 45 6.57 13.18 6.21
N PHE A 46 7.33 12.90 7.29
CA PHE A 46 7.05 13.45 8.61
C PHE A 46 7.28 14.97 8.67
N THR A 47 6.44 15.69 9.42
CA THR A 47 6.39 17.16 9.39
C THR A 47 7.70 17.80 9.84
N LYS A 48 8.35 17.27 10.88
CA LYS A 48 9.59 17.83 11.42
C LYS A 48 10.86 17.20 10.86
N CYS A 49 10.73 16.18 10.01
CA CYS A 49 11.86 15.43 9.48
C CYS A 49 12.29 15.99 8.10
N LYS A 50 13.61 16.09 7.91
CA LYS A 50 14.26 16.41 6.63
C LYS A 50 15.28 15.34 6.23
N THR A 51 15.22 14.17 6.87
CA THR A 51 16.13 13.06 6.57
C THR A 51 15.83 12.51 5.18
N CYS A 52 16.88 12.36 4.38
CA CYS A 52 16.81 11.71 3.09
C CYS A 52 16.51 10.22 3.28
N THR A 53 15.51 9.74 2.55
CA THR A 53 15.04 8.35 2.56
C THR A 53 15.41 7.63 1.26
N ASN A 54 16.52 8.02 0.61
CA ASN A 54 16.90 7.54 -0.71
C ASN A 54 17.15 6.02 -0.72
N ASP A 55 18.00 5.54 0.20
CA ASP A 55 18.39 4.13 0.26
C ASP A 55 17.43 3.27 1.08
N PHE A 56 16.99 3.78 2.23
CA PHE A 56 16.11 3.05 3.15
C PHE A 56 14.89 3.89 3.48
N ALA A 57 13.74 3.37 3.09
CA ALA A 57 12.47 3.95 3.42
C ALA A 57 11.45 2.88 3.73
N ILE A 58 10.54 3.23 4.62
CA ILE A 58 9.43 2.36 5.01
C ILE A 58 8.15 3.09 4.63
N ASP A 59 7.34 2.42 3.82
CA ASP A 59 6.06 2.95 3.36
C ASP A 59 4.93 2.54 4.29
N CYS A 60 4.09 3.50 4.67
CA CYS A 60 2.92 3.21 5.50
C CYS A 60 1.74 2.73 4.64
N LYS A 61 1.11 1.62 5.03
CA LYS A 61 -0.05 1.04 4.31
C LYS A 61 -1.31 1.91 4.33
N PHE A 62 -1.41 2.84 5.29
CA PHE A 62 -2.62 3.63 5.53
C PHE A 62 -2.60 4.99 4.82
N CYS A 63 -1.46 5.68 4.88
CA CYS A 63 -1.29 7.00 4.27
C CYS A 63 -0.41 6.99 3.01
N SER A 64 0.14 5.83 2.63
CA SER A 64 1.06 5.66 1.49
C SER A 64 2.26 6.60 1.52
N GLY A 65 2.61 7.12 2.69
CA GLY A 65 3.73 8.02 2.90
C GLY A 65 5.04 7.25 3.10
N ARG A 66 6.11 7.80 2.53
CA ARG A 66 7.49 7.29 2.70
C ARG A 66 8.15 7.92 3.93
N PHE A 67 8.66 7.10 4.85
CA PHE A 67 9.26 7.54 6.11
C PHE A 67 10.67 6.98 6.33
N CYS A 68 11.48 7.69 7.12
CA CYS A 68 12.76 7.17 7.59
C CYS A 68 12.56 6.17 8.73
N THR A 69 13.59 5.39 9.05
CA THR A 69 13.56 4.35 10.10
C THR A 69 13.09 4.87 11.47
N SER A 70 13.40 6.13 11.81
CA SER A 70 12.95 6.77 13.06
C SER A 70 11.46 7.13 13.08
N HIS A 71 10.82 7.36 11.93
CA HIS A 71 9.41 7.79 11.83
C HIS A 71 8.51 6.75 11.16
N ALA A 72 9.03 5.53 10.97
CA ALA A 72 8.33 4.45 10.28
C ALA A 72 7.11 3.93 11.04
N LEU A 73 7.06 4.10 12.37
CA LEU A 73 5.95 3.60 13.17
C LEU A 73 4.67 4.42 12.93
N PRO A 74 3.52 3.76 12.72
CA PRO A 74 2.21 4.40 12.55
C PRO A 74 1.82 5.35 13.69
N GLU A 75 2.22 5.04 14.92
CA GLU A 75 1.97 5.87 16.11
C GLU A 75 2.64 7.25 15.99
N ILE A 76 3.80 7.33 15.33
CA ILE A 76 4.61 8.56 15.29
C ILE A 76 4.02 9.56 14.28
N HIS A 77 3.56 9.07 13.13
CA HIS A 77 2.99 9.92 12.08
C HIS A 77 1.45 9.96 12.08
N GLY A 78 0.80 9.41 13.11
CA GLY A 78 -0.65 9.56 13.34
C GLY A 78 -1.55 8.53 12.64
N CYS A 79 -0.99 7.49 12.03
CA CYS A 79 -1.77 6.37 11.46
C CYS A 79 -2.08 5.27 12.49
N GLY A 80 -1.66 5.42 13.76
CA GLY A 80 -1.86 4.44 14.82
C GLY A 80 -3.32 4.05 15.06
N GLU A 81 -4.26 5.00 15.00
CA GLU A 81 -5.69 4.70 15.17
C GLU A 81 -6.25 3.82 14.05
N ALA A 82 -5.78 4.02 12.81
CA ALA A 82 -6.20 3.21 11.66
C ALA A 82 -5.70 1.77 11.79
N VAL A 83 -4.42 1.60 12.17
CA VAL A 83 -3.84 0.28 12.48
C VAL A 83 -4.63 -0.39 13.60
N GLN A 84 -4.87 0.33 14.69
CA GLN A 84 -5.56 -0.24 15.84
C GLN A 84 -6.97 -0.70 15.47
N ARG A 85 -7.69 0.06 14.63
CA ARG A 85 -9.02 -0.32 14.16
C ARG A 85 -8.98 -1.59 13.29
N GLU A 86 -8.02 -1.68 12.38
CA GLU A 86 -7.85 -2.88 11.55
C GLU A 86 -7.48 -4.11 12.38
N GLU A 87 -6.52 -3.99 13.29
CA GLU A 87 -6.09 -5.09 14.14
C GLU A 87 -7.20 -5.53 15.09
N LYS A 88 -7.97 -4.58 15.66
CA LYS A 88 -9.19 -4.91 16.43
C LYS A 88 -10.21 -5.65 15.57
N ARG A 89 -10.43 -5.23 14.32
CA ARG A 89 -11.34 -5.92 13.40
C ARG A 89 -10.87 -7.34 13.11
N LYS A 90 -9.58 -7.55 12.84
CA LYS A 90 -9.00 -8.89 12.61
C LYS A 90 -9.07 -9.75 13.87
N PHE A 91 -8.93 -9.16 15.04
CA PHE A 91 -9.02 -9.87 16.31
C PHE A 91 -10.48 -10.28 16.64
N LEU A 92 -11.44 -9.37 16.46
CA LEU A 92 -12.87 -9.65 16.67
C LEU A 92 -13.46 -10.58 15.61
N HIS A 93 -13.01 -10.43 14.36
CA HIS A 93 -13.41 -11.25 13.23
C HIS A 93 -12.18 -11.94 12.68
N PRO A 94 -11.67 -12.97 13.38
CA PRO A 94 -10.60 -13.79 12.83
C PRO A 94 -11.14 -14.39 11.53
N GLU A 95 -10.45 -14.14 10.42
CA GLU A 95 -10.78 -14.83 9.18
C GLU A 95 -10.75 -16.33 9.49
N PRO A 96 -11.84 -17.06 9.19
CA PRO A 96 -11.88 -18.48 9.48
C PRO A 96 -10.78 -19.12 8.63
N LYS A 97 -9.65 -19.46 9.26
CA LYS A 97 -8.64 -20.30 8.63
C LYS A 97 -9.39 -21.51 8.13
N LEU A 98 -9.42 -21.74 6.81
CA LEU A 98 -9.99 -22.99 6.29
C LEU A 98 -9.26 -24.08 7.05
N THR A 99 -10.01 -24.88 7.80
CA THR A 99 -9.44 -26.06 8.46
C THR A 99 -8.67 -26.85 7.41
N LYS A 100 -7.57 -27.51 7.79
CA LYS A 100 -6.73 -28.24 6.83
C LYS A 100 -7.59 -29.15 5.91
N ASP A 101 -8.61 -29.78 6.48
CA ASP A 101 -9.66 -30.52 5.76
C ASP A 101 -10.43 -29.72 4.71
N LYS A 102 -10.88 -28.50 5.02
CA LYS A 102 -11.62 -27.64 4.08
C LYS A 102 -10.71 -27.18 2.94
N HIS A 103 -9.44 -26.91 3.24
CA HIS A 103 -8.44 -26.56 2.23
C HIS A 103 -8.14 -27.74 1.31
N GLU A 104 -7.91 -28.93 1.86
CA GLU A 104 -7.65 -30.15 1.08
C GLU A 104 -8.85 -30.52 0.20
N LYS A 105 -10.08 -30.44 0.74
CA LYS A 105 -11.32 -30.65 -0.03
C LYS A 105 -11.50 -29.63 -1.16
N ALA A 106 -11.14 -28.37 -0.93
CA ALA A 106 -11.16 -27.36 -2.00
C ALA A 106 -10.12 -27.67 -3.08
N GLN A 107 -8.92 -28.08 -2.69
CA GLN A 107 -7.82 -28.43 -3.61
C GLN A 107 -8.12 -29.69 -4.43
N THR A 108 -8.74 -30.72 -3.85
CA THR A 108 -9.19 -31.91 -4.59
C THR A 108 -10.29 -31.56 -5.59
N LYS A 109 -11.29 -30.75 -5.19
CA LYS A 109 -12.35 -30.28 -6.10
C LYS A 109 -11.78 -29.48 -7.28
N LEU A 110 -10.80 -28.61 -7.02
CA LEU A 110 -10.11 -27.86 -8.06
C LEU A 110 -9.38 -28.79 -9.03
N ASN A 111 -8.64 -29.78 -8.53
CA ASN A 111 -7.93 -30.74 -9.37
C ASN A 111 -8.86 -31.59 -10.24
N ILE A 112 -10.00 -32.01 -9.70
CA ILE A 112 -11.01 -32.75 -10.46
C ILE A 112 -11.56 -31.89 -11.60
N LYS A 113 -11.90 -30.62 -11.31
CA LYS A 113 -12.42 -29.69 -12.33
C LYS A 113 -11.38 -29.39 -13.41
N LEU A 114 -10.11 -29.23 -13.05
CA LEU A 114 -9.03 -29.04 -14.02
C LEU A 114 -8.85 -30.26 -14.93
N LYS A 115 -8.90 -31.48 -14.38
CA LYS A 115 -8.86 -32.72 -15.18
C LYS A 115 -10.05 -32.81 -16.13
N GLN A 116 -11.26 -32.50 -15.66
CA GLN A 116 -12.45 -32.49 -16.50
C GLN A 116 -12.31 -31.49 -17.66
N MET A 117 -11.89 -30.25 -17.38
CA MET A 117 -11.65 -29.24 -18.41
C MET A 117 -10.55 -29.67 -19.40
N GLN A 118 -9.51 -30.39 -18.95
CA GLN A 118 -8.49 -30.94 -19.85
C GLN A 118 -9.06 -32.03 -20.78
N LEU A 119 -9.92 -32.91 -20.26
CA LEU A 119 -10.56 -33.95 -21.07
C LEU A 119 -11.51 -33.34 -22.11
N GLU A 120 -12.30 -32.33 -21.72
CA GLU A 120 -13.19 -31.60 -22.64
C GLU A 120 -12.41 -30.88 -23.76
N ARG A 121 -11.24 -30.32 -23.45
CA ARG A 121 -10.35 -29.73 -24.47
C ARG A 121 -9.82 -30.80 -25.44
N LYS A 122 -9.37 -31.95 -24.93
CA LYS A 122 -8.86 -33.06 -25.76
C LYS A 122 -9.96 -33.67 -26.66
N ALA A 123 -11.18 -33.83 -26.13
CA ALA A 123 -12.32 -34.34 -26.89
C ALA A 123 -12.73 -33.40 -28.04
N LYS A 124 -12.66 -32.07 -27.83
CA LYS A 124 -12.90 -31.09 -28.91
C LYS A 124 -11.78 -31.06 -29.96
N GLN A 125 -10.54 -31.40 -29.61
CA GLN A 125 -9.42 -31.47 -30.55
C GLN A 125 -9.48 -32.72 -31.45
N GLY A 126 -10.03 -33.84 -30.96
CA GLY A 126 -10.19 -35.07 -31.74
C GLY A 126 -11.35 -35.06 -32.77
N GLY A 127 -12.27 -34.10 -32.67
CA GLY A 127 -13.45 -34.02 -33.54
C GLY A 127 -13.29 -33.20 -34.83
N LYS A 128 -12.19 -32.46 -35.00
CA LYS A 128 -11.90 -31.65 -36.22
C LYS A 128 -10.90 -32.33 -37.17
N GLY A 129 -11.02 -33.64 -37.35
CA GLY A 129 -10.07 -34.42 -38.15
C GLY A 129 -10.61 -35.74 -38.70
N LYS A 130 -11.91 -35.85 -38.95
CA LYS A 130 -12.46 -37.01 -39.68
C LYS A 130 -13.62 -36.58 -40.57
N LYS A 131 -13.29 -36.46 -41.87
CA LYS A 131 -14.12 -36.50 -43.09
C LYS A 131 -15.37 -35.63 -43.13
#